data_AF-A0A2V6L2G4-F1
#
_entry.id   AF-A0A2V6L2G4-F1
#
_cell.length_a   1.000
_cell.length_b   1.000
_cell.length_c   1.000
_cell.angle_alpha   90.00
_cell.angle_beta   90.00
_cell.angle_gamma   90.00
#
_symmetry.space_group_name_H-M   'P 1'
#
loop_
_entity.id
_entity.type
_entity.pdbx_description
1 polymer ?
#
loop_
_entity_poly.entity_id
_entity_poly.type
_entity_poly.pdbx_seq_one_letter_code
_entity_poly.pdbx_strand_id
1 'polypeptide(L)'
;MFACFALAPLAQAAPPPGPPVISYDQMQALSTTIGGARVLPTTRTVPHWFGSTFDPNNGVTYGYNMVGADPNNCSGAGCDVTVTVDVIPLNVVVEGQSFNGSDAVNATLASPLFALNDYGSTPFATGTSLIPPVFYARVPGGVLSQNDAGNQLQLQDATMRAQFNKTGSSSYHLRLIPVVHDAITIVVPNGRGAVLEGPGANGVYFGDVNIQWWMTRIQNLNASLGYIDPTHLAVYLTKDVVLFFGNDPFNTGVFGFHGASDALHGNGNQAVQTFAWASYFSPGLVAAPNGGPGWALQDINGLSHEIAEWTDDPFLNFVEPWATATAPQYGCANLLETGDPVVGFGFAMGTNIYFQGPNPNGTQSADGYYHPEDEVFLPWFMRLAPNNVSEPTQSPSSNIGRYSLMGDLNLFSGFRQPATGCN
;
A
#
# COMPACT_ATOMS: atom_id res chain seq x y z
N MET A 1 -22.49 -26.02 71.04
CA MET A 1 -21.99 -26.64 69.80
C MET A 1 -22.30 -25.69 68.66
N PHE A 2 -21.33 -24.87 68.24
CA PHE A 2 -21.43 -24.01 67.06
C PHE A 2 -20.67 -24.71 65.93
N ALA A 3 -21.39 -25.11 64.89
CA ALA A 3 -20.79 -25.68 63.69
C ALA A 3 -20.30 -24.54 62.79
N CYS A 4 -18.98 -24.49 62.56
CA CYS A 4 -18.34 -23.57 61.65
C CYS A 4 -18.45 -24.13 60.22
N PHE A 5 -19.24 -23.50 59.36
CA PHE A 5 -19.29 -23.83 57.93
C PHE A 5 -18.13 -23.10 57.23
N ALA A 6 -17.14 -23.86 56.79
CA ALA A 6 -16.09 -23.36 55.91
C ALA A 6 -16.69 -23.15 54.50
N LEU A 7 -16.74 -21.89 54.05
CA LEU A 7 -17.04 -21.56 52.66
C LEU A 7 -15.88 -22.02 51.77
N ALA A 8 -16.16 -22.92 50.83
CA ALA A 8 -15.21 -23.30 49.80
C ALA A 8 -14.90 -22.09 48.89
N PRO A 9 -13.64 -21.85 48.50
CA PRO A 9 -13.31 -20.79 47.56
C PRO A 9 -13.97 -21.09 46.21
N LEU A 10 -14.67 -20.10 45.66
CA LEU A 10 -15.17 -20.14 44.29
C LEU A 10 -13.98 -20.32 43.35
N ALA A 11 -13.95 -21.43 42.61
CA ALA A 11 -12.99 -21.64 41.55
C ALA A 11 -13.19 -20.53 40.51
N GLN A 12 -12.20 -19.64 40.37
CA GLN A 12 -12.20 -18.62 39.35
C GLN A 12 -12.08 -19.34 38.00
N ALA A 13 -13.12 -19.24 37.16
CA ALA A 13 -13.08 -19.77 35.81
C ALA A 13 -11.85 -19.21 35.11
N ALA A 14 -11.08 -20.08 34.44
CA ALA A 14 -10.01 -19.62 33.58
C ALA A 14 -10.61 -18.61 32.57
N PRO A 15 -9.94 -17.48 32.32
CA PRO A 15 -10.41 -16.54 31.31
C PRO A 15 -10.57 -17.30 29.99
N PRO A 16 -11.60 -16.96 29.18
CA PRO A 16 -11.76 -17.57 27.87
C PRO A 16 -10.45 -17.40 27.08
N PRO A 17 -10.04 -18.41 26.29
CA PRO A 17 -8.87 -18.27 25.44
C PRO A 17 -9.05 -17.05 24.53
N GLY A 18 -7.98 -16.29 24.33
CA GLY A 18 -7.98 -15.13 23.43
C GLY A 18 -8.19 -15.54 21.96
N PRO A 19 -8.30 -14.55 21.06
CA PRO A 19 -8.30 -14.79 19.62
C PRO A 19 -7.15 -15.72 19.19
N PRO A 20 -7.34 -16.60 18.20
CA PRO A 20 -6.27 -17.47 17.74
C PRO A 20 -5.16 -16.64 17.05
N VAL A 21 -3.91 -17.06 17.29
CA VAL A 21 -2.72 -16.45 16.68
C VAL A 21 -2.48 -17.06 15.31
N ILE A 22 -2.29 -16.22 14.30
CA ILE A 22 -1.86 -16.65 12.97
C ILE A 22 -0.34 -16.81 12.91
N SER A 23 0.21 -17.75 12.15
CA SER A 23 1.68 -17.79 11.97
C SER A 23 2.13 -16.80 10.89
N TYR A 24 3.41 -16.42 10.89
CA TYR A 24 3.97 -15.61 9.81
C TYR A 24 3.86 -16.33 8.44
N ASP A 25 3.84 -17.66 8.39
CA ASP A 25 3.67 -18.43 7.13
C ASP A 25 2.26 -18.28 6.54
N GLN A 26 1.29 -18.01 7.40
CA GLN A 26 -0.12 -17.85 7.06
C GLN A 26 -0.48 -16.39 6.76
N MET A 27 0.32 -15.43 7.24
CA MET A 27 0.19 -14.01 6.90
C MET A 27 0.89 -13.72 5.58
N GLN A 28 0.15 -13.64 4.49
CA GLN A 28 0.71 -13.32 3.16
C GLN A 28 0.40 -11.88 2.82
N ALA A 29 1.36 -10.96 2.96
CA ALA A 29 1.17 -9.59 2.50
C ALA A 29 0.81 -9.61 1.00
N LEU A 30 -0.43 -9.25 0.71
CA LEU A 30 -1.06 -9.31 -0.59
C LEU A 30 -1.83 -8.02 -0.86
N SER A 31 -1.85 -7.64 -2.11
CA SER A 31 -2.68 -6.58 -2.68
C SER A 31 -3.34 -7.13 -3.95
N THR A 32 -4.31 -6.42 -4.51
CA THR A 32 -5.00 -6.87 -5.74
C THR A 32 -5.74 -5.73 -6.42
N THR A 33 -5.89 -5.77 -7.74
CA THR A 33 -6.79 -4.84 -8.44
C THR A 33 -8.22 -5.36 -8.58
N ILE A 34 -9.21 -4.47 -8.39
CA ILE A 34 -10.63 -4.76 -8.57
C ILE A 34 -11.22 -3.98 -9.74
N GLY A 35 -11.77 -4.73 -10.69
CA GLY A 35 -12.48 -4.15 -11.82
C GLY A 35 -11.51 -3.68 -12.89
N GLY A 36 -11.68 -2.44 -13.35
CA GLY A 36 -10.96 -1.88 -14.48
C GLY A 36 -11.90 -1.11 -15.40
N ALA A 37 -11.35 -0.17 -16.15
CA ALA A 37 -12.12 0.75 -16.96
C ALA A 37 -11.44 1.03 -18.29
N ARG A 38 -12.24 1.26 -19.35
CA ARG A 38 -11.71 1.77 -20.62
C ARG A 38 -11.93 3.27 -20.68
N VAL A 39 -10.85 4.01 -20.60
CA VAL A 39 -10.87 5.47 -20.63
C VAL A 39 -10.57 6.01 -22.03
N LEU A 40 -11.19 7.14 -22.34
CA LEU A 40 -10.89 8.01 -23.47
C LEU A 40 -10.33 9.32 -22.90
N PRO A 41 -9.62 10.14 -23.69
CA PRO A 41 -9.17 11.46 -23.22
C PRO A 41 -10.30 12.39 -22.73
N THR A 42 -11.54 12.11 -23.11
CA THR A 42 -12.75 12.86 -22.71
C THR A 42 -13.51 12.21 -21.54
N THR A 43 -13.03 11.09 -21.00
CA THR A 43 -13.61 10.45 -19.82
C THR A 43 -13.58 11.42 -18.65
N ARG A 44 -14.70 11.52 -17.90
CA ARG A 44 -14.72 12.26 -16.65
C ARG A 44 -14.18 11.37 -15.55
N THR A 45 -12.89 11.50 -15.28
CA THR A 45 -12.18 10.76 -14.24
C THR A 45 -11.02 11.62 -13.70
N VAL A 46 -10.20 11.05 -12.83
CA VAL A 46 -8.97 11.68 -12.34
C VAL A 46 -8.08 12.12 -13.52
N PRO A 47 -7.30 13.22 -13.38
CA PRO A 47 -6.37 13.62 -14.42
C PRO A 47 -5.43 12.47 -14.78
N HIS A 48 -5.36 12.10 -16.05
CA HIS A 48 -4.52 11.02 -16.52
C HIS A 48 -3.94 11.35 -17.89
N TRP A 49 -2.90 10.62 -18.26
CA TRP A 49 -2.29 10.65 -19.58
C TRP A 49 -2.09 9.23 -20.09
N PHE A 50 -2.04 9.08 -21.42
CA PHE A 50 -1.76 7.81 -22.08
C PHE A 50 -0.32 7.80 -22.60
N GLY A 51 0.42 6.76 -22.25
CA GLY A 51 1.75 6.46 -22.79
C GLY A 51 1.78 5.11 -23.47
N SER A 52 2.85 4.85 -24.21
CA SER A 52 3.12 3.52 -24.74
C SER A 52 4.61 3.29 -24.87
N THR A 53 5.04 2.07 -24.56
CA THR A 53 6.44 1.67 -24.59
C THR A 53 6.60 0.36 -25.35
N PHE A 54 7.60 0.30 -26.23
CA PHE A 54 8.00 -0.93 -26.90
C PHE A 54 8.85 -1.78 -25.96
N ASP A 55 8.39 -2.99 -25.69
CA ASP A 55 9.15 -4.00 -24.93
C ASP A 55 10.09 -4.75 -25.89
N PRO A 56 11.42 -4.61 -25.72
CA PRO A 56 12.39 -5.25 -26.60
C PRO A 56 12.49 -6.76 -26.41
N ASN A 57 11.95 -7.32 -25.31
CA ASN A 57 12.02 -8.74 -25.01
C ASN A 57 11.11 -9.56 -25.93
N ASN A 58 9.86 -9.11 -26.10
CA ASN A 58 8.85 -9.81 -26.89
C ASN A 58 8.38 -9.05 -28.14
N GLY A 59 8.84 -7.81 -28.34
CA GLY A 59 8.50 -7.00 -29.50
C GLY A 59 7.09 -6.42 -29.49
N VAL A 60 6.40 -6.40 -28.35
CA VAL A 60 5.06 -5.83 -28.16
C VAL A 60 5.16 -4.39 -27.66
N THR A 61 4.28 -3.51 -28.14
CA THR A 61 4.10 -2.18 -27.56
C THR A 61 2.96 -2.22 -26.55
N TYR A 62 3.27 -1.95 -25.29
CA TYR A 62 2.31 -1.86 -24.21
C TYR A 62 1.86 -0.41 -24.05
N GLY A 63 0.54 -0.20 -24.07
CA GLY A 63 -0.08 1.08 -23.74
C GLY A 63 -0.49 1.10 -22.28
N TYR A 64 -0.36 2.25 -21.63
CA TYR A 64 -0.71 2.44 -20.22
C TYR A 64 -1.33 3.82 -20.02
N ASN A 65 -2.25 3.91 -19.08
CA ASN A 65 -2.72 5.19 -18.55
C ASN A 65 -2.13 5.40 -17.17
N MET A 66 -1.67 6.61 -16.86
CA MET A 66 -1.15 6.96 -15.54
C MET A 66 -1.77 8.26 -15.06
N VAL A 67 -1.92 8.40 -13.74
CA VAL A 67 -2.46 9.61 -13.11
C VAL A 67 -1.43 10.75 -13.25
N GLY A 68 -1.91 11.97 -13.46
CA GLY A 68 -1.08 13.17 -13.51
C GLY A 68 -0.92 13.76 -14.90
N ALA A 69 0.16 14.53 -15.08
CA ALA A 69 0.56 15.08 -16.36
C ALA A 69 1.51 14.14 -17.10
N ASP A 70 1.50 14.18 -18.43
CA ASP A 70 2.48 13.46 -19.25
C ASP A 70 3.89 14.05 -18.99
N PRO A 71 4.81 13.31 -18.37
CA PRO A 71 6.13 13.81 -17.99
C PRO A 71 6.98 14.18 -19.22
N ASN A 72 6.69 13.65 -20.40
CA ASN A 72 7.47 13.90 -21.61
C ASN A 72 7.01 15.15 -22.37
N ASN A 73 5.75 15.55 -22.21
CA ASN A 73 5.11 16.59 -23.02
C ASN A 73 4.56 17.78 -22.23
N CYS A 74 4.47 17.68 -20.90
CA CYS A 74 4.02 18.79 -20.07
C CYS A 74 5.06 19.94 -20.04
N SER A 75 4.61 21.15 -19.72
CA SER A 75 5.51 22.27 -19.40
C SER A 75 4.87 23.28 -18.46
N GLY A 76 5.69 23.99 -17.68
CA GLY A 76 5.24 25.03 -16.74
C GLY A 76 4.20 24.50 -15.75
N ALA A 77 3.13 25.28 -15.55
CA ALA A 77 2.02 24.90 -14.66
C ALA A 77 1.26 23.64 -15.13
N GLY A 78 1.36 23.26 -16.40
CA GLY A 78 0.75 22.03 -16.91
C GLY A 78 1.47 20.75 -16.49
N CYS A 79 2.65 20.84 -15.86
CA CYS A 79 3.34 19.70 -15.24
C CYS A 79 2.97 19.50 -13.77
N ASP A 80 2.19 20.39 -13.19
CA ASP A 80 1.84 20.38 -11.77
C ASP A 80 0.37 19.98 -11.63
N VAL A 81 0.12 18.73 -11.29
CA VAL A 81 -1.22 18.17 -11.17
C VAL A 81 -1.53 17.90 -9.71
N THR A 82 -2.75 18.27 -9.32
CA THR A 82 -3.30 17.99 -8.00
C THR A 82 -4.57 17.16 -8.16
N VAL A 83 -4.66 16.07 -7.42
CA VAL A 83 -5.85 15.21 -7.34
C VAL A 83 -6.43 15.31 -5.94
N THR A 84 -7.73 15.59 -5.85
CA THR A 84 -8.44 15.52 -4.58
C THR A 84 -8.64 14.05 -4.19
N VAL A 85 -8.44 13.74 -2.92
CA VAL A 85 -8.63 12.40 -2.36
C VAL A 85 -9.74 12.43 -1.33
N ASP A 86 -10.86 11.77 -1.63
CA ASP A 86 -11.98 11.60 -0.71
C ASP A 86 -11.64 10.49 0.30
N VAL A 87 -11.14 10.87 1.48
CA VAL A 87 -10.80 9.93 2.56
C VAL A 87 -12.08 9.59 3.34
N ILE A 88 -12.52 8.35 3.21
CA ILE A 88 -13.76 7.81 3.78
C ILE A 88 -13.38 6.79 4.86
N PRO A 89 -13.44 7.16 6.15
CA PRO A 89 -13.07 6.25 7.23
C PRO A 89 -14.13 5.17 7.40
N LEU A 90 -13.70 3.91 7.48
CA LEU A 90 -14.56 2.76 7.72
C LEU A 90 -14.34 2.24 9.15
N ASN A 91 -15.38 2.30 9.96
CA ASN A 91 -15.40 1.72 11.30
C ASN A 91 -15.97 0.31 11.22
N VAL A 92 -15.11 -0.69 11.36
CA VAL A 92 -15.46 -2.10 11.13
C VAL A 92 -15.69 -2.81 12.45
N VAL A 93 -16.80 -3.53 12.56
CA VAL A 93 -17.09 -4.37 13.74
C VAL A 93 -17.06 -5.83 13.33
N VAL A 94 -16.14 -6.61 13.90
CA VAL A 94 -15.97 -8.05 13.67
C VAL A 94 -16.11 -8.76 15.01
N GLU A 95 -17.03 -9.73 15.10
CA GLU A 95 -17.32 -10.49 16.34
C GLU A 95 -17.56 -9.60 17.59
N GLY A 96 -18.09 -8.40 17.38
CA GLY A 96 -18.35 -7.41 18.45
C GLY A 96 -17.14 -6.55 18.83
N GLN A 97 -15.95 -6.80 18.29
CA GLN A 97 -14.77 -5.95 18.43
C GLN A 97 -14.73 -4.89 17.34
N SER A 98 -14.32 -3.66 17.70
CA SER A 98 -14.28 -2.50 16.79
C SER A 98 -12.86 -2.21 16.30
N PHE A 99 -12.76 -2.00 14.99
CA PHE A 99 -11.56 -1.70 14.22
C PHE A 99 -11.83 -0.41 13.44
N ASN A 100 -11.58 0.73 14.09
CA ASN A 100 -12.10 2.02 13.64
C ASN A 100 -11.09 2.76 12.77
N GLY A 101 -11.34 2.82 11.45
CA GLY A 101 -10.56 3.64 10.53
C GLY A 101 -10.59 5.13 10.89
N SER A 102 -11.67 5.60 11.53
CA SER A 102 -11.75 6.98 12.05
C SER A 102 -10.67 7.33 13.07
N ASP A 103 -10.14 6.35 13.82
CA ASP A 103 -9.05 6.58 14.76
C ASP A 103 -7.73 6.88 14.01
N ALA A 104 -7.54 6.33 12.81
CA ALA A 104 -6.31 6.42 12.04
C ALA A 104 -6.22 7.67 11.13
N VAL A 105 -7.33 8.36 10.87
CA VAL A 105 -7.39 9.47 9.89
C VAL A 105 -6.29 10.50 10.12
N ASN A 106 -6.17 11.04 11.33
CA ASN A 106 -5.18 12.09 11.60
C ASN A 106 -3.74 11.61 11.36
N ALA A 107 -3.44 10.36 11.72
CA ALA A 107 -2.12 9.78 11.49
C ALA A 107 -1.87 9.57 9.99
N THR A 108 -2.88 9.13 9.24
CA THR A 108 -2.82 9.00 7.78
C THR A 108 -2.60 10.37 7.12
N LEU A 109 -3.30 11.43 7.52
CA LEU A 109 -3.12 12.78 6.96
C LEU A 109 -1.76 13.40 7.28
N ALA A 110 -1.18 13.06 8.44
CA ALA A 110 0.16 13.50 8.83
C ALA A 110 1.28 12.65 8.20
N SER A 111 0.93 11.54 7.54
CA SER A 111 1.88 10.63 6.92
C SER A 111 2.46 11.19 5.62
N PRO A 112 3.54 10.59 5.09
CA PRO A 112 4.12 10.99 3.82
C PRO A 112 3.20 10.93 2.60
N LEU A 113 2.03 10.26 2.70
CA LEU A 113 1.04 10.27 1.62
C LEU A 113 0.48 11.67 1.35
N PHE A 114 0.26 12.46 2.39
CA PHE A 114 -0.38 13.77 2.29
C PHE A 114 0.50 14.91 2.84
N ALA A 115 1.39 14.61 3.78
CA ALA A 115 2.35 15.57 4.32
C ALA A 115 3.64 15.60 3.50
N LEU A 116 4.24 16.79 3.43
CA LEU A 116 5.51 16.98 2.75
C LEU A 116 6.68 16.44 3.59
N ASN A 117 7.60 15.75 2.94
CA ASN A 117 8.82 15.19 3.52
C ASN A 117 10.02 15.42 2.58
N ASP A 118 11.24 15.33 3.13
CA ASP A 118 12.47 15.34 2.35
C ASP A 118 12.87 13.91 2.01
N TYR A 119 12.82 13.56 0.72
CA TYR A 119 13.18 12.23 0.22
C TYR A 119 14.66 12.07 -0.09
N GLY A 120 15.52 13.04 0.26
CA GLY A 120 16.97 12.93 0.06
C GLY A 120 17.61 11.76 0.80
N SER A 121 17.04 11.36 1.95
CA SER A 121 17.51 10.23 2.74
C SER A 121 16.41 9.59 3.58
N THR A 122 16.65 8.36 4.02
CA THR A 122 15.81 7.64 4.99
C THR A 122 16.67 7.10 6.14
N PRO A 123 16.18 7.11 7.39
CA PRO A 123 16.92 6.55 8.52
C PRO A 123 16.98 5.02 8.51
N PHE A 124 15.99 4.35 7.92
CA PHE A 124 15.89 2.88 7.92
C PHE A 124 15.33 2.35 6.60
N ALA A 125 15.78 1.17 6.20
CA ALA A 125 15.36 0.48 5.00
C ALA A 125 15.19 -1.02 5.26
N THR A 126 14.45 -1.70 4.40
CA THR A 126 14.34 -3.16 4.45
C THR A 126 15.64 -3.83 3.99
N GLY A 127 16.14 -4.78 4.80
CA GLY A 127 17.34 -5.56 4.50
C GLY A 127 17.07 -6.83 3.68
N THR A 128 18.11 -7.61 3.38
CA THR A 128 18.01 -8.92 2.69
C THR A 128 17.96 -10.13 3.62
N SER A 129 18.06 -9.93 4.93
CA SER A 129 17.97 -11.03 5.90
C SER A 129 16.54 -11.52 5.99
N LEU A 130 16.24 -12.56 5.20
CA LEU A 130 15.06 -13.40 5.39
C LEU A 130 15.16 -14.04 6.78
N ILE A 131 14.21 -13.71 7.65
CA ILE A 131 13.92 -14.57 8.79
C ILE A 131 12.70 -15.37 8.34
N PRO A 132 12.84 -16.68 8.10
CA PRO A 132 11.70 -17.49 7.71
C PRO A 132 10.57 -17.32 8.73
N PRO A 133 9.33 -17.07 8.26
CA PRO A 133 8.93 -17.02 6.87
C PRO A 133 8.84 -15.58 6.30
N VAL A 134 9.42 -15.43 5.11
CA VAL A 134 9.28 -14.38 4.07
C VAL A 134 9.20 -12.89 4.46
N PHE A 135 9.53 -12.52 5.70
CA PHE A 135 9.64 -11.11 6.06
C PHE A 135 11.07 -10.70 6.38
N TYR A 136 11.36 -9.46 6.04
CA TYR A 136 12.69 -8.88 6.13
C TYR A 136 12.81 -8.01 7.38
N ALA A 137 14.02 -7.96 7.92
CA ALA A 137 14.35 -7.12 9.06
C ALA A 137 14.79 -5.72 8.62
N ARG A 138 14.71 -4.77 9.57
CA ARG A 138 15.17 -3.40 9.41
C ARG A 138 16.70 -3.34 9.37
N VAL A 139 17.24 -2.55 8.46
CA VAL A 139 18.66 -2.17 8.41
C VAL A 139 18.80 -0.64 8.41
N PRO A 140 19.98 -0.09 8.70
CA PRO A 140 20.23 1.34 8.52
C PRO A 140 19.90 1.78 7.09
N GLY A 141 19.26 2.94 6.96
CA GLY A 141 18.95 3.55 5.68
C GLY A 141 20.14 4.33 5.11
N GLY A 142 19.83 5.31 4.26
CA GLY A 142 20.83 6.11 3.57
C GLY A 142 20.19 7.07 2.57
N VAL A 143 20.95 7.43 1.53
CA VAL A 143 20.47 8.26 0.43
C VAL A 143 19.30 7.55 -0.28
N LEU A 144 18.22 8.29 -0.56
CA LEU A 144 17.01 7.78 -1.20
C LEU A 144 16.78 8.41 -2.58
N SER A 145 16.14 9.57 -2.69
CA SER A 145 16.04 10.37 -3.93
C SER A 145 17.01 11.54 -3.88
N GLN A 146 18.26 11.27 -4.26
CA GLN A 146 19.37 12.22 -4.11
C GLN A 146 19.19 13.53 -4.88
N ASN A 147 18.52 13.49 -6.03
CA ASN A 147 18.28 14.69 -6.82
C ASN A 147 17.13 15.52 -6.27
N ASP A 148 16.24 14.94 -5.46
CA ASP A 148 15.19 15.64 -4.73
C ASP A 148 15.56 15.93 -3.26
N ALA A 149 16.82 15.75 -2.87
CA ALA A 149 17.28 16.14 -1.54
C ALA A 149 17.02 17.63 -1.27
N GLY A 150 16.33 17.92 -0.17
CA GLY A 150 15.90 19.27 0.22
C GLY A 150 14.58 19.72 -0.42
N ASN A 151 14.02 18.97 -1.38
CA ASN A 151 12.68 19.22 -1.91
C ASN A 151 11.64 18.58 -0.97
N GLN A 152 10.65 19.38 -0.58
CA GLN A 152 9.54 18.95 0.26
C GLN A 152 8.43 18.38 -0.62
N LEU A 153 8.25 17.05 -0.59
CA LEU A 153 7.38 16.31 -1.50
C LEU A 153 6.44 15.39 -0.72
N GLN A 154 5.29 15.05 -1.32
CA GLN A 154 4.50 13.88 -0.88
C GLN A 154 5.13 12.61 -1.46
N LEU A 155 4.80 11.45 -0.89
CA LEU A 155 5.32 10.15 -1.34
C LEU A 155 5.11 9.95 -2.84
N GLN A 156 3.88 10.14 -3.29
CA GLN A 156 3.56 9.92 -4.69
C GLN A 156 4.26 10.89 -5.64
N ASP A 157 4.46 12.12 -5.18
CA ASP A 157 5.19 13.13 -5.92
C ASP A 157 6.66 12.71 -6.10
N ALA A 158 7.31 12.26 -5.01
CA ALA A 158 8.67 11.75 -5.05
C ALA A 158 8.80 10.48 -5.93
N THR A 159 7.86 9.54 -5.80
CA THR A 159 7.83 8.30 -6.61
C THR A 159 7.74 8.62 -8.10
N MET A 160 6.78 9.44 -8.54
CA MET A 160 6.60 9.78 -9.96
C MET A 160 7.76 10.61 -10.51
N ARG A 161 8.28 11.56 -9.72
CA ARG A 161 9.45 12.34 -10.12
C ARG A 161 10.67 11.45 -10.30
N ALA A 162 10.90 10.50 -9.41
CA ALA A 162 11.98 9.53 -9.54
C ALA A 162 11.75 8.57 -10.73
N GLN A 163 10.54 8.07 -10.93
CA GLN A 163 10.19 7.19 -12.04
C GLN A 163 10.48 7.80 -13.42
N PHE A 164 10.21 9.10 -13.59
CA PHE A 164 10.37 9.79 -14.88
C PHE A 164 11.58 10.72 -14.97
N ASN A 165 12.51 10.61 -14.03
CA ASN A 165 13.70 11.46 -13.95
C ASN A 165 13.35 12.97 -13.98
N LYS A 166 12.26 13.33 -13.29
CA LYS A 166 11.74 14.69 -13.15
C LYS A 166 12.04 15.25 -11.76
N THR A 167 13.28 15.06 -11.32
CA THR A 167 13.78 15.45 -9.99
C THR A 167 14.49 16.81 -10.02
N GLY A 168 14.98 17.27 -8.86
CA GLY A 168 15.70 18.53 -8.72
C GLY A 168 14.83 19.74 -9.02
N SER A 169 15.26 20.58 -9.96
CA SER A 169 14.55 21.82 -10.33
C SER A 169 13.36 21.62 -11.27
N SER A 170 12.98 20.37 -11.56
CA SER A 170 11.81 20.05 -12.37
C SER A 170 10.53 20.61 -11.77
N SER A 171 9.64 21.14 -12.61
CA SER A 171 8.30 21.62 -12.22
C SER A 171 7.24 20.51 -12.23
N TYR A 172 7.62 19.25 -12.46
CA TYR A 172 6.70 18.13 -12.44
C TYR A 172 6.26 17.82 -11.02
N HIS A 173 4.94 17.80 -10.81
CA HIS A 173 4.36 17.41 -9.54
C HIS A 173 3.09 16.59 -9.71
N LEU A 174 2.95 15.56 -8.88
CA LEU A 174 1.68 14.88 -8.65
C LEU A 174 1.33 14.98 -7.16
N ARG A 175 0.36 15.83 -6.83
CA ARG A 175 -0.03 16.10 -5.44
C ARG A 175 -1.41 15.56 -5.11
N LEU A 176 -1.57 15.13 -3.88
CA LEU A 176 -2.82 14.63 -3.32
C LEU A 176 -3.31 15.62 -2.27
N ILE A 177 -4.55 16.08 -2.39
CA ILE A 177 -5.20 16.93 -1.38
C ILE A 177 -6.36 16.15 -0.76
N PRO A 178 -6.29 15.81 0.53
CA PRO A 178 -7.32 15.02 1.17
C PRO A 178 -8.55 15.86 1.54
N VAL A 179 -9.73 15.29 1.34
CA VAL A 179 -11.02 15.73 1.88
C VAL A 179 -11.56 14.59 2.74
N VAL A 180 -11.73 14.84 4.04
CA VAL A 180 -12.21 13.83 4.98
C VAL A 180 -13.73 13.84 5.04
N HIS A 181 -14.33 12.67 4.90
CA HIS A 181 -15.77 12.45 5.03
C HIS A 181 -16.13 11.81 6.37
N ASP A 182 -17.42 11.83 6.68
CA ASP A 182 -17.95 11.17 7.88
C ASP A 182 -17.68 9.65 7.84
N ALA A 183 -17.33 9.10 9.00
CA ALA A 183 -17.04 7.68 9.12
C ALA A 183 -18.29 6.82 8.87
N ILE A 184 -18.11 5.72 8.14
CA ILE A 184 -19.15 4.73 7.86
C ILE A 184 -18.91 3.50 8.71
N THR A 185 -19.92 3.08 9.47
CA THR A 185 -19.84 1.82 10.24
C THR A 185 -20.28 0.62 9.41
N ILE A 186 -19.45 -0.42 9.39
CA ILE A 186 -19.74 -1.71 8.77
C ILE A 186 -19.67 -2.78 9.86
N VAL A 187 -20.80 -3.43 10.12
CA VAL A 187 -20.85 -4.62 10.98
C VAL A 187 -20.69 -5.85 10.10
N VAL A 188 -19.62 -6.60 10.31
CA VAL A 188 -19.33 -7.83 9.57
C VAL A 188 -20.25 -8.94 10.08
N PRO A 189 -21.07 -9.55 9.21
CA PRO A 189 -21.94 -10.65 9.60
C PRO A 189 -21.15 -11.86 10.11
N ASN A 190 -21.79 -12.67 10.95
CA ASN A 190 -21.23 -13.96 11.37
C ASN A 190 -20.91 -14.83 10.14
N GLY A 191 -19.75 -15.49 10.14
CA GLY A 191 -19.22 -16.28 9.03
C GLY A 191 -18.63 -15.46 7.88
N ARG A 192 -18.56 -14.13 8.00
CA ARG A 192 -17.88 -13.24 7.03
C ARG A 192 -16.62 -12.58 7.58
N GLY A 193 -16.28 -12.82 8.83
CA GLY A 193 -15.02 -12.42 9.42
C GLY A 193 -14.77 -13.12 10.75
N ALA A 194 -13.53 -13.01 11.21
CA ALA A 194 -13.06 -13.48 12.51
C ALA A 194 -12.14 -12.43 13.14
N VAL A 195 -12.02 -12.42 14.45
CA VAL A 195 -10.94 -11.70 15.13
C VAL A 195 -9.76 -12.64 15.32
N LEU A 196 -8.59 -12.22 14.86
CA LEU A 196 -7.34 -12.97 14.98
C LEU A 196 -6.28 -12.12 15.70
N GLU A 197 -5.27 -12.79 16.24
CA GLU A 197 -4.05 -12.14 16.76
C GLU A 197 -2.92 -12.24 15.73
N GLY A 198 -2.19 -11.13 15.55
CA GLY A 198 -1.08 -11.03 14.61
C GLY A 198 0.08 -11.99 14.92
N PRO A 199 0.94 -12.30 13.94
CA PRO A 199 1.89 -13.41 14.02
C PRO A 199 3.01 -13.29 15.05
N GLY A 200 3.24 -12.11 15.60
CA GLY A 200 4.17 -11.93 16.71
C GLY A 200 3.63 -12.36 18.08
N ALA A 201 2.35 -12.75 18.19
CA ALA A 201 1.65 -12.94 19.47
C ALA A 201 1.86 -11.74 20.41
N ASN A 202 1.73 -10.54 19.83
CA ASN A 202 2.02 -9.28 20.50
C ASN A 202 0.87 -8.75 21.37
N GLY A 203 -0.27 -9.46 21.38
CA GLY A 203 -1.56 -9.01 21.91
C GLY A 203 -2.26 -7.99 21.01
N VAL A 204 -1.82 -7.83 19.76
CA VAL A 204 -2.42 -6.95 18.77
C VAL A 204 -3.38 -7.77 17.90
N TYR A 205 -4.65 -7.39 17.92
CA TYR A 205 -5.72 -8.10 17.22
C TYR A 205 -6.12 -7.35 15.96
N PHE A 206 -6.64 -8.08 14.99
CA PHE A 206 -7.16 -7.53 13.74
C PHE A 206 -8.47 -8.22 13.34
N GLY A 207 -9.29 -7.49 12.58
CA GLY A 207 -10.48 -8.04 11.95
C GLY A 207 -10.10 -8.66 10.62
N ASP A 208 -10.20 -9.98 10.50
CA ASP A 208 -9.96 -10.69 9.25
C ASP A 208 -11.29 -10.94 8.53
N VAL A 209 -11.46 -10.39 7.33
CA VAL A 209 -12.75 -10.30 6.65
C VAL A 209 -12.72 -10.98 5.29
N ASN A 210 -13.80 -11.69 4.95
CA ASN A 210 -13.89 -12.38 3.68
C ASN A 210 -13.79 -11.39 2.50
N ILE A 211 -12.78 -11.57 1.66
CA ILE A 211 -12.46 -10.62 0.57
C ILE A 211 -13.63 -10.42 -0.38
N GLN A 212 -14.28 -11.49 -0.85
CA GLN A 212 -15.40 -11.39 -1.80
C GLN A 212 -16.57 -10.57 -1.24
N TRP A 213 -16.88 -10.75 0.04
CA TRP A 213 -17.91 -9.98 0.73
C TRP A 213 -17.50 -8.51 0.90
N TRP A 214 -16.25 -8.28 1.30
CA TRP A 214 -15.70 -6.95 1.51
C TRP A 214 -15.65 -6.11 0.22
N MET A 215 -15.15 -6.69 -0.88
CA MET A 215 -15.09 -6.06 -2.19
C MET A 215 -16.47 -5.58 -2.65
N THR A 216 -17.48 -6.43 -2.49
CA THR A 216 -18.88 -6.07 -2.80
C THR A 216 -19.34 -4.87 -1.96
N ARG A 217 -18.88 -4.75 -0.70
CA ARG A 217 -19.24 -3.63 0.17
C ARG A 217 -18.60 -2.33 -0.29
N ILE A 218 -17.31 -2.35 -0.64
CA ILE A 218 -16.60 -1.18 -1.18
C ILE A 218 -17.21 -0.72 -2.49
N GLN A 219 -17.47 -1.63 -3.43
CA GLN A 219 -18.12 -1.29 -4.71
C GLN A 219 -19.51 -0.66 -4.51
N ASN A 220 -20.30 -1.16 -3.55
CA ASN A 220 -21.60 -0.57 -3.23
C ASN A 220 -21.47 0.85 -2.65
N LEU A 221 -20.45 1.13 -1.82
CA LEU A 221 -20.18 2.48 -1.35
C LEU A 221 -19.79 3.39 -2.51
N ASN A 222 -18.90 2.92 -3.38
CA ASN A 222 -18.44 3.66 -4.57
C ASN A 222 -19.60 4.08 -5.49
N ALA A 223 -20.64 3.25 -5.57
CA ALA A 223 -21.82 3.53 -6.38
C ALA A 223 -22.92 4.34 -5.67
N SER A 224 -22.89 4.49 -4.34
CA SER A 224 -24.02 5.03 -3.57
C SER A 224 -23.73 6.35 -2.84
N LEU A 225 -22.47 6.69 -2.61
CA LEU A 225 -22.10 7.91 -1.91
C LEU A 225 -22.18 9.11 -2.87
N GLY A 226 -23.22 9.92 -2.72
CA GLY A 226 -23.50 11.05 -3.62
C GLY A 226 -22.51 12.22 -3.56
N TYR A 227 -21.52 12.18 -2.67
CA TYR A 227 -20.46 13.17 -2.55
C TYR A 227 -19.15 12.75 -3.23
N ILE A 228 -19.04 11.50 -3.70
CA ILE A 228 -17.86 11.06 -4.44
C ILE A 228 -17.92 11.65 -5.85
N ASP A 229 -16.81 12.27 -6.27
CA ASP A 229 -16.65 12.81 -7.63
C ASP A 229 -15.72 11.90 -8.46
N PRO A 230 -16.10 11.52 -9.70
CA PRO A 230 -15.24 10.75 -10.60
C PRO A 230 -13.86 11.35 -10.84
N THR A 231 -13.70 12.65 -10.67
CA THR A 231 -12.42 13.36 -10.82
C THR A 231 -11.55 13.34 -9.55
N HIS A 232 -12.02 12.71 -8.48
CA HIS A 232 -11.30 12.45 -7.23
C HIS A 232 -10.93 10.97 -7.12
N LEU A 233 -9.91 10.67 -6.31
CA LEU A 233 -9.67 9.33 -5.80
C LEU A 233 -10.49 9.11 -4.53
N ALA A 234 -11.32 8.06 -4.47
CA ALA A 234 -11.95 7.64 -3.22
C ALA A 234 -11.02 6.69 -2.44
N VAL A 235 -10.66 7.03 -1.20
CA VAL A 235 -9.87 6.16 -0.31
C VAL A 235 -10.74 5.70 0.85
N TYR A 236 -11.02 4.40 0.88
CA TYR A 236 -11.70 3.74 1.99
C TYR A 236 -10.68 3.29 3.02
N LEU A 237 -10.57 4.02 4.12
CA LEU A 237 -9.56 3.79 5.15
C LEU A 237 -10.11 2.92 6.29
N THR A 238 -9.55 1.75 6.51
CA THR A 238 -9.78 0.97 7.75
C THR A 238 -8.58 1.08 8.68
N LYS A 239 -8.69 0.47 9.86
CA LYS A 239 -7.57 0.27 10.78
C LYS A 239 -7.57 -1.19 11.23
N ASP A 240 -6.44 -1.89 11.17
CA ASP A 240 -6.30 -3.29 11.61
C ASP A 240 -7.37 -4.22 11.02
N VAL A 241 -7.69 -4.04 9.74
CA VAL A 241 -8.57 -4.94 8.97
C VAL A 241 -7.77 -5.55 7.84
N VAL A 242 -7.76 -6.86 7.79
CA VAL A 242 -7.11 -7.67 6.74
C VAL A 242 -8.18 -8.49 6.04
N LEU A 243 -7.94 -8.93 4.80
CA LEU A 243 -8.88 -9.82 4.11
C LEU A 243 -8.30 -11.22 3.86
N PHE A 244 -9.19 -12.20 3.87
CA PHE A 244 -8.90 -13.60 3.56
C PHE A 244 -9.66 -14.12 2.35
N PHE A 245 -9.05 -15.11 1.69
CA PHE A 245 -9.61 -15.80 0.52
C PHE A 245 -10.40 -17.05 0.91
N GLY A 246 -11.43 -17.36 0.13
CA GLY A 246 -12.26 -18.54 0.35
C GLY A 246 -13.07 -18.43 1.64
N ASN A 247 -13.16 -19.51 2.40
CA ASN A 247 -13.96 -19.57 3.64
C ASN A 247 -13.10 -19.78 4.91
N ASP A 248 -11.77 -19.73 4.77
CA ASP A 248 -10.82 -19.99 5.85
C ASP A 248 -10.09 -18.69 6.23
N PRO A 249 -10.30 -18.13 7.43
CA PRO A 249 -9.58 -16.93 7.89
C PRO A 249 -8.07 -17.17 8.12
N PHE A 250 -7.57 -18.40 8.02
CA PHE A 250 -6.12 -18.63 8.00
C PHE A 250 -5.50 -18.52 6.60
N ASN A 251 -6.32 -18.29 5.55
CA ASN A 251 -5.88 -17.99 4.19
C ASN A 251 -5.95 -16.47 3.94
N THR A 252 -5.23 -15.72 4.78
CA THR A 252 -5.34 -14.25 4.90
C THR A 252 -4.13 -13.52 4.34
N GLY A 253 -4.25 -12.20 4.35
CA GLY A 253 -3.12 -11.28 4.27
C GLY A 253 -3.31 -10.20 3.20
N VAL A 254 -4.52 -10.01 2.68
CA VAL A 254 -4.78 -8.90 1.75
C VAL A 254 -4.90 -7.60 2.54
N PHE A 255 -3.96 -6.68 2.30
CA PHE A 255 -3.78 -5.43 3.04
C PHE A 255 -4.46 -4.24 2.37
N GLY A 256 -4.67 -4.34 1.06
CA GLY A 256 -5.34 -3.34 0.27
C GLY A 256 -5.81 -3.86 -1.09
N PHE A 257 -6.48 -2.97 -1.80
CA PHE A 257 -6.72 -3.03 -3.23
C PHE A 257 -7.06 -1.63 -3.77
N HIS A 258 -6.70 -1.33 -5.02
CA HIS A 258 -7.33 -0.27 -5.80
C HIS A 258 -8.18 -0.82 -6.95
N GLY A 259 -8.84 0.09 -7.65
CA GLY A 259 -9.69 -0.29 -8.76
C GLY A 259 -10.38 0.88 -9.42
N ALA A 260 -11.09 0.55 -10.50
CA ALA A 260 -11.93 1.48 -11.24
C ALA A 260 -13.27 0.83 -11.59
N SER A 261 -14.32 1.65 -11.58
CA SER A 261 -15.66 1.24 -12.02
C SER A 261 -16.25 2.26 -13.00
N ASP A 262 -16.75 1.74 -14.14
CA ASP A 262 -17.44 2.51 -15.16
C ASP A 262 -18.87 2.87 -14.74
N ALA A 263 -19.30 4.09 -15.03
CA ALA A 263 -20.72 4.39 -15.21
C ALA A 263 -21.17 3.85 -16.58
N LEU A 264 -22.13 2.93 -16.57
CA LEU A 264 -22.71 2.37 -17.79
C LEU A 264 -23.37 3.49 -18.63
N HIS A 265 -22.73 3.85 -19.76
CA HIS A 265 -23.20 4.73 -20.85
C HIS A 265 -23.04 6.25 -20.69
N GLY A 266 -21.90 6.81 -21.14
CA GLY A 266 -21.61 8.26 -21.09
C GLY A 266 -21.42 9.00 -22.42
N ASN A 267 -21.66 8.37 -23.59
CA ASN A 267 -21.45 8.96 -24.92
C ASN A 267 -20.09 9.68 -25.10
N GLY A 268 -19.01 9.08 -24.57
CA GLY A 268 -17.65 9.63 -24.63
C GLY A 268 -17.26 10.54 -23.47
N ASN A 269 -18.17 10.86 -22.54
CA ASN A 269 -17.90 11.54 -21.28
C ASN A 269 -18.35 10.68 -20.09
N GLN A 270 -18.08 9.37 -20.15
CA GLN A 270 -18.44 8.45 -19.09
C GLN A 270 -17.71 8.83 -17.80
N ALA A 271 -18.43 8.75 -16.69
CA ALA A 271 -17.82 8.83 -15.37
C ALA A 271 -17.09 7.51 -15.11
N VAL A 272 -15.81 7.60 -14.77
CA VAL A 272 -15.05 6.47 -14.25
C VAL A 272 -14.56 6.85 -12.87
N GLN A 273 -15.05 6.13 -11.87
CA GLN A 273 -14.63 6.33 -10.49
C GLN A 273 -13.48 5.40 -10.19
N THR A 274 -12.33 5.97 -9.78
CA THR A 274 -11.24 5.20 -9.20
C THR A 274 -11.35 5.19 -7.68
N PHE A 275 -10.89 4.12 -7.06
CA PHE A 275 -10.90 3.99 -5.61
C PHE A 275 -9.74 3.14 -5.13
N ALA A 276 -9.38 3.31 -3.86
CA ALA A 276 -8.49 2.43 -3.12
C ALA A 276 -9.12 2.08 -1.76
N TRP A 277 -8.86 0.88 -1.28
CA TRP A 277 -9.09 0.48 0.10
C TRP A 277 -7.78 -0.04 0.65
N ALA A 278 -7.40 0.41 1.84
CA ALA A 278 -6.31 -0.18 2.58
C ALA A 278 -6.49 0.07 4.08
N SER A 279 -5.79 -0.72 4.88
CA SER A 279 -5.81 -0.57 6.33
C SER A 279 -4.60 0.18 6.86
N TYR A 280 -4.84 1.07 7.83
CA TYR A 280 -3.78 1.54 8.70
C TYR A 280 -3.46 0.44 9.72
N PHE A 281 -2.23 -0.07 9.75
CA PHE A 281 -1.85 -1.12 10.69
C PHE A 281 -1.20 -0.58 11.96
N SER A 282 -1.68 -1.06 13.11
CA SER A 282 -1.04 -0.84 14.39
C SER A 282 0.33 -1.53 14.41
N PRO A 283 1.37 -0.87 14.97
CA PRO A 283 2.63 -1.53 15.27
C PRO A 283 2.41 -2.82 16.08
N GLY A 284 3.13 -3.88 15.72
CA GLY A 284 2.99 -5.18 16.38
C GLY A 284 1.92 -6.10 15.78
N LEU A 285 1.09 -5.62 14.84
CA LEU A 285 0.17 -6.46 14.08
C LEU A 285 0.95 -7.44 13.20
N VAL A 286 1.67 -6.94 12.19
CA VAL A 286 2.63 -7.74 11.41
C VAL A 286 4.07 -7.52 11.89
N ALA A 287 4.44 -6.25 12.12
CA ALA A 287 5.80 -5.87 12.48
C ALA A 287 6.28 -6.51 13.79
N ALA A 288 7.29 -7.37 13.70
CA ALA A 288 7.93 -7.95 14.86
C ALA A 288 8.72 -6.89 15.67
N PRO A 289 8.89 -7.10 16.99
CA PRO A 289 9.59 -6.14 17.84
C PRO A 289 11.02 -5.84 17.40
N ASN A 290 11.51 -4.64 17.75
CA ASN A 290 12.88 -4.18 17.56
C ASN A 290 13.36 -4.14 16.10
N GLY A 291 12.46 -3.87 15.15
CA GLY A 291 12.78 -3.87 13.72
C GLY A 291 13.02 -5.27 13.15
N GLY A 292 12.36 -6.28 13.74
CA GLY A 292 12.41 -7.65 13.30
C GLY A 292 11.65 -7.90 11.99
N PRO A 293 11.26 -9.16 11.71
CA PRO A 293 10.51 -9.50 10.51
C PRO A 293 9.26 -8.63 10.32
N GLY A 294 9.07 -8.13 9.10
CA GLY A 294 7.86 -7.41 8.71
C GLY A 294 7.83 -5.99 9.26
N TRP A 295 8.99 -5.44 9.65
CA TRP A 295 9.09 -4.13 10.28
C TRP A 295 8.43 -3.00 9.47
N ALA A 296 8.45 -3.08 8.13
CA ALA A 296 7.84 -2.08 7.27
C ALA A 296 6.32 -2.27 7.15
N LEU A 297 5.76 -3.44 7.46
CA LEU A 297 4.33 -3.77 7.32
C LEU A 297 3.54 -3.25 8.53
N GLN A 298 3.52 -1.95 8.68
CA GLN A 298 2.75 -1.24 9.70
C GLN A 298 2.32 0.13 9.16
N ASP A 299 1.54 0.85 9.95
CA ASP A 299 1.01 2.18 9.65
C ASP A 299 0.37 2.31 8.26
N ILE A 300 0.97 3.08 7.36
CA ILE A 300 0.45 3.41 6.04
C ILE A 300 0.98 2.47 4.96
N ASN A 301 1.77 1.45 5.26
CA ASN A 301 2.43 0.62 4.26
C ASN A 301 1.49 0.13 3.14
N GLY A 302 0.41 -0.58 3.51
CA GLY A 302 -0.60 -1.00 2.53
C GLY A 302 -1.27 0.17 1.83
N LEU A 303 -1.52 1.29 2.51
CA LEU A 303 -2.12 2.46 1.87
C LEU A 303 -1.17 3.16 0.89
N SER A 304 0.14 3.17 1.16
CA SER A 304 1.14 3.69 0.22
C SER A 304 1.26 2.82 -1.02
N HIS A 305 1.22 1.49 -0.85
CA HIS A 305 1.18 0.53 -1.92
C HIS A 305 0.00 0.83 -2.86
N GLU A 306 -1.24 0.77 -2.34
CA GLU A 306 -2.43 0.93 -3.20
C GLU A 306 -2.50 2.31 -3.89
N ILE A 307 -2.03 3.37 -3.23
CA ILE A 307 -2.04 4.71 -3.85
C ILE A 307 -0.96 4.82 -4.93
N ALA A 308 0.22 4.22 -4.72
CA ALA A 308 1.28 4.25 -5.71
C ALA A 308 0.92 3.43 -6.94
N GLU A 309 0.47 2.19 -6.76
CA GLU A 309 0.00 1.36 -7.87
C GLU A 309 -1.13 2.05 -8.63
N TRP A 310 -2.14 2.58 -7.91
CA TRP A 310 -3.23 3.33 -8.53
C TRP A 310 -2.75 4.49 -9.42
N THR A 311 -1.62 5.14 -9.13
CA THR A 311 -1.13 6.18 -10.05
C THR A 311 -0.51 5.65 -11.32
N ASP A 312 0.11 4.47 -11.26
CA ASP A 312 0.76 3.81 -12.38
C ASP A 312 -0.25 3.01 -13.23
N ASP A 313 -1.35 2.55 -12.64
CA ASP A 313 -2.37 1.78 -13.33
C ASP A 313 -3.85 2.01 -12.88
N PRO A 314 -4.32 3.28 -12.84
CA PRO A 314 -5.62 3.67 -12.30
C PRO A 314 -6.84 2.98 -12.91
N PHE A 315 -6.68 2.37 -14.09
CA PHE A 315 -7.76 1.75 -14.87
C PHE A 315 -7.48 0.30 -15.27
N LEU A 316 -6.44 -0.34 -14.70
CA LEU A 316 -5.88 -1.65 -15.07
C LEU A 316 -4.99 -1.60 -16.33
N ASN A 317 -3.67 -1.57 -16.14
CA ASN A 317 -2.67 -1.65 -17.21
C ASN A 317 -2.06 -3.05 -17.31
N PHE A 318 -1.78 -3.51 -18.52
CA PHE A 318 -1.14 -4.80 -18.77
C PHE A 318 0.28 -4.62 -19.31
N VAL A 319 1.16 -5.53 -18.91
CA VAL A 319 2.59 -5.56 -19.28
C VAL A 319 3.03 -6.97 -19.68
N GLU A 320 4.30 -7.13 -20.06
CA GLU A 320 4.84 -8.47 -20.23
C GLU A 320 4.78 -9.23 -18.89
N PRO A 321 4.28 -10.48 -18.88
CA PRO A 321 4.20 -11.26 -17.66
C PRO A 321 5.53 -11.32 -16.92
N TRP A 322 5.50 -11.11 -15.62
CA TRP A 322 6.65 -11.04 -14.73
C TRP A 322 6.45 -11.93 -13.51
N ALA A 323 7.56 -12.28 -12.88
CA ALA A 323 7.60 -12.95 -11.59
C ALA A 323 8.85 -12.47 -10.82
N THR A 324 8.79 -12.48 -9.50
CA THR A 324 9.94 -12.15 -8.65
C THR A 324 10.03 -13.08 -7.44
N ALA A 325 11.26 -13.34 -6.99
CA ALA A 325 11.51 -14.18 -5.83
C ALA A 325 11.11 -13.51 -4.50
N THR A 326 10.95 -12.19 -4.50
CA THR A 326 10.53 -11.40 -3.33
C THR A 326 9.04 -11.51 -3.04
N ALA A 327 8.24 -11.85 -4.05
CA ALA A 327 6.78 -11.92 -3.96
C ALA A 327 6.22 -13.17 -4.69
N PRO A 328 6.65 -14.39 -4.30
CA PRO A 328 6.25 -15.62 -4.99
C PRO A 328 4.75 -15.91 -4.92
N GLN A 329 4.02 -15.31 -3.97
CA GLN A 329 2.58 -15.45 -3.79
C GLN A 329 1.77 -14.99 -5.02
N TYR A 330 2.29 -14.04 -5.82
CA TYR A 330 1.63 -13.58 -7.04
C TYR A 330 1.86 -14.50 -8.24
N GLY A 331 2.81 -15.43 -8.15
CA GLY A 331 3.17 -16.32 -9.24
C GLY A 331 3.61 -15.54 -10.49
N CYS A 332 3.00 -15.87 -11.63
CA CYS A 332 3.19 -15.14 -12.87
C CYS A 332 2.06 -14.13 -13.07
N ALA A 333 2.38 -12.85 -12.95
CA ALA A 333 1.43 -11.75 -13.08
C ALA A 333 1.72 -10.94 -14.35
N ASN A 334 0.72 -10.25 -14.90
CA ASN A 334 0.88 -9.42 -16.11
C ASN A 334 0.25 -8.03 -15.96
N LEU A 335 -0.04 -7.63 -14.72
CA LEU A 335 -0.54 -6.31 -14.37
C LEU A 335 0.64 -5.39 -14.01
N LEU A 336 0.45 -4.07 -14.17
CA LEU A 336 1.42 -3.04 -13.78
C LEU A 336 1.19 -2.64 -12.31
N GLU A 337 1.39 -3.59 -11.41
CA GLU A 337 1.24 -3.41 -9.96
C GLU A 337 2.65 -3.11 -9.41
N THR A 338 2.96 -1.84 -9.14
CA THR A 338 4.32 -1.37 -8.82
C THR A 338 4.83 -1.81 -7.44
N GLY A 339 3.93 -2.02 -6.49
CA GLY A 339 4.22 -2.45 -5.13
C GLY A 339 4.31 -3.96 -5.01
N ASP A 340 3.50 -4.70 -5.77
CA ASP A 340 3.44 -6.18 -5.70
C ASP A 340 4.82 -6.86 -5.78
N PRO A 341 5.75 -6.51 -6.70
CA PRO A 341 7.06 -7.14 -6.72
C PRO A 341 7.89 -6.90 -5.45
N VAL A 342 7.67 -5.79 -4.76
CA VAL A 342 8.43 -5.31 -3.60
C VAL A 342 7.64 -5.42 -2.30
N VAL A 343 6.59 -6.23 -2.27
CA VAL A 343 5.77 -6.42 -1.06
C VAL A 343 6.61 -6.73 0.19
N GLY A 344 6.40 -5.93 1.23
CA GLY A 344 7.17 -6.00 2.48
C GLY A 344 8.55 -5.34 2.44
N PHE A 345 8.98 -4.76 1.32
CA PHE A 345 10.12 -3.85 1.25
C PHE A 345 9.64 -2.42 1.44
N GLY A 346 10.29 -1.69 2.33
CA GLY A 346 9.92 -0.32 2.61
C GLY A 346 11.05 0.43 3.28
N PHE A 347 10.75 1.67 3.62
CA PHE A 347 11.69 2.58 4.25
C PHE A 347 10.98 3.44 5.28
N ALA A 348 11.75 3.99 6.23
CA ALA A 348 11.20 4.89 7.24
C ALA A 348 11.13 6.32 6.69
N MET A 349 10.03 7.03 6.93
CA MET A 349 9.87 8.41 6.50
C MET A 349 9.05 9.24 7.49
N GLY A 350 9.37 10.52 7.58
CA GLY A 350 8.68 11.47 8.47
C GLY A 350 8.82 11.14 9.96
N THR A 351 7.86 11.60 10.77
CA THR A 351 7.78 11.26 12.19
C THR A 351 6.37 10.82 12.50
N ASN A 352 6.23 9.60 13.00
CA ASN A 352 4.95 9.04 13.41
C ASN A 352 4.84 9.05 14.93
N ILE A 353 3.83 9.73 15.46
CA ILE A 353 3.55 9.79 16.90
C ILE A 353 2.33 8.92 17.30
N TYR A 354 1.67 8.31 16.33
CA TYR A 354 0.46 7.51 16.54
C TYR A 354 0.81 6.04 16.78
N PHE A 355 0.22 5.43 17.81
CA PHE A 355 0.52 4.06 18.28
C PHE A 355 2.00 3.75 18.52
N GLN A 356 2.74 4.69 19.10
CA GLN A 356 4.18 4.50 19.37
C GLN A 356 4.49 3.84 20.73
N GLY A 357 3.46 3.48 21.50
CA GLY A 357 3.63 2.79 22.78
C GLY A 357 4.11 1.35 22.61
N PRO A 358 4.43 0.65 23.73
CA PRO A 358 4.73 -0.77 23.67
C PRO A 358 3.50 -1.55 23.23
N ASN A 359 3.75 -2.68 22.56
CA ASN A 359 2.74 -3.70 22.28
C ASN A 359 2.08 -4.17 23.59
N PRO A 360 0.86 -4.70 23.56
CA PRO A 360 0.17 -5.18 24.76
C PRO A 360 0.94 -6.24 25.57
N ASN A 361 1.83 -7.02 24.94
CA ASN A 361 2.72 -7.96 25.64
C ASN A 361 4.00 -7.32 26.24
N GLY A 362 4.17 -5.99 26.13
CA GLY A 362 5.30 -5.23 26.65
C GLY A 362 6.50 -5.12 25.70
N THR A 363 6.46 -5.76 24.52
CA THR A 363 7.50 -5.59 23.49
C THR A 363 7.31 -4.27 22.72
N GLN A 364 8.29 -3.86 21.91
CA GLN A 364 8.23 -2.60 21.15
C GLN A 364 8.42 -2.86 19.66
N SER A 365 7.38 -2.68 18.86
CA SER A 365 7.45 -2.75 17.39
C SER A 365 7.56 -1.38 16.73
N ALA A 366 6.90 -0.36 17.28
CA ALA A 366 6.92 0.99 16.73
C ALA A 366 8.31 1.63 16.92
N ASP A 367 8.75 2.46 15.98
CA ASP A 367 10.08 3.07 15.99
C ASP A 367 10.09 4.59 15.74
N GLY A 368 8.92 5.22 15.72
CA GLY A 368 8.75 6.67 15.57
C GLY A 368 8.64 7.15 14.13
N TYR A 369 8.57 6.28 13.14
CA TYR A 369 8.49 6.63 11.72
C TYR A 369 7.22 6.09 11.06
N TYR A 370 6.87 6.66 9.91
CA TYR A 370 5.94 6.02 8.97
C TYR A 370 6.74 5.07 8.06
N HIS A 371 6.09 4.05 7.54
CA HIS A 371 6.69 2.99 6.74
C HIS A 371 6.05 2.87 5.36
N PRO A 372 6.32 3.81 4.44
CA PRO A 372 6.01 3.61 3.02
C PRO A 372 6.61 2.30 2.48
N GLU A 373 5.89 1.70 1.54
CA GLU A 373 6.45 0.65 0.69
C GLU A 373 7.44 1.21 -0.35
N ASP A 374 8.37 0.38 -0.79
CA ASP A 374 9.11 0.64 -2.03
C ASP A 374 8.18 0.50 -3.23
N GLU A 375 8.54 1.07 -4.37
CA GLU A 375 7.73 1.01 -5.58
C GLU A 375 8.62 0.74 -6.77
N VAL A 376 8.30 -0.30 -7.54
CA VAL A 376 9.01 -0.65 -8.77
C VAL A 376 8.56 0.25 -9.91
N PHE A 377 9.51 0.78 -10.65
CA PHE A 377 9.24 1.72 -11.73
C PHE A 377 8.92 1.01 -13.05
N LEU A 378 8.14 1.68 -13.89
CA LEU A 378 7.76 1.30 -15.25
C LEU A 378 8.89 0.69 -16.09
N PRO A 379 10.15 1.19 -16.11
CA PRO A 379 11.24 0.56 -16.87
C PRO A 379 11.49 -0.91 -16.51
N TRP A 380 11.23 -1.32 -15.28
CA TRP A 380 11.39 -2.72 -14.84
C TRP A 380 10.40 -3.64 -15.55
N PHE A 381 9.13 -3.21 -15.60
CA PHE A 381 8.06 -3.92 -16.29
C PHE A 381 8.25 -3.92 -17.80
N MET A 382 8.75 -2.83 -18.38
CA MET A 382 8.94 -2.67 -19.83
C MET A 382 10.23 -3.29 -20.38
N ARG A 383 10.99 -4.01 -19.55
CA ARG A 383 12.27 -4.63 -19.92
C ARG A 383 13.30 -3.63 -20.47
N LEU A 384 13.23 -2.39 -19.99
CA LEU A 384 14.08 -1.30 -20.45
C LEU A 384 15.23 -1.04 -19.50
N ALA A 385 16.37 -0.66 -20.06
CA ALA A 385 17.42 -0.04 -19.27
C ALA A 385 16.94 1.34 -18.78
N PRO A 386 16.95 1.62 -17.47
CA PRO A 386 16.33 2.80 -16.88
C PRO A 386 17.08 4.06 -17.29
N ASN A 387 18.41 3.99 -17.45
CA ASN A 387 19.27 5.03 -18.02
C ASN A 387 18.85 6.46 -17.61
N ASN A 388 18.35 7.26 -18.56
CA ASN A 388 17.88 8.63 -18.32
C ASN A 388 16.35 8.73 -18.18
N VAL A 389 15.64 7.61 -18.21
CA VAL A 389 14.17 7.52 -18.06
C VAL A 389 13.77 7.70 -16.61
N SER A 390 14.48 7.06 -15.68
CA SER A 390 14.30 7.24 -14.23
C SER A 390 15.49 7.92 -13.58
N GLU A 391 15.31 8.38 -12.35
CA GLU A 391 16.35 9.04 -11.57
C GLU A 391 17.53 8.07 -11.33
N PRO A 392 18.77 8.56 -11.39
CA PRO A 392 19.94 7.74 -11.12
C PRO A 392 19.96 7.02 -9.79
N THR A 393 20.59 5.84 -9.78
CA THR A 393 20.95 5.12 -8.56
C THR A 393 21.90 5.94 -7.70
N GLN A 394 21.94 5.63 -6.41
CA GLN A 394 22.75 6.35 -5.43
C GLN A 394 24.25 6.12 -5.66
N SER A 395 24.61 4.93 -6.13
CA SER A 395 25.96 4.56 -6.54
C SER A 395 26.13 4.76 -8.05
N PRO A 396 27.31 5.19 -8.51
CA PRO A 396 27.62 5.21 -9.94
C PRO A 396 27.47 3.83 -10.56
N SER A 397 26.67 3.74 -11.62
CA SER A 397 26.38 2.51 -12.34
C SER A 397 26.49 2.75 -13.86
N SER A 398 26.82 1.71 -14.62
CA SER A 398 26.74 1.75 -16.08
C SER A 398 25.30 1.85 -16.58
N ASN A 399 24.33 1.42 -15.76
CA ASN A 399 22.90 1.66 -15.96
C ASN A 399 22.55 2.89 -15.12
N ILE A 400 22.43 4.05 -15.77
CA ILE A 400 22.40 5.36 -15.09
C ILE A 400 21.08 5.63 -14.35
N GLY A 401 20.08 4.73 -14.38
CA GLY A 401 18.78 4.92 -13.73
C GLY A 401 18.43 3.78 -12.76
N ARG A 402 17.42 3.98 -11.90
CA ARG A 402 16.94 2.99 -10.93
C ARG A 402 15.65 2.29 -11.37
N TYR A 403 15.39 1.09 -10.83
CA TYR A 403 14.15 0.32 -11.08
C TYR A 403 13.15 0.36 -9.92
N SER A 404 13.50 0.93 -8.78
CA SER A 404 12.56 1.20 -7.70
C SER A 404 12.91 2.50 -6.99
N LEU A 405 11.99 3.06 -6.21
CA LEU A 405 12.24 4.30 -5.46
C LEU A 405 13.47 4.18 -4.55
N MET A 406 13.60 3.07 -3.82
CA MET A 406 14.73 2.79 -2.93
C MET A 406 16.07 2.62 -3.67
N GLY A 407 16.06 2.22 -4.95
CA GLY A 407 17.28 2.04 -5.73
C GLY A 407 18.27 1.08 -5.04
N ASP A 408 19.48 1.55 -4.75
CA ASP A 408 20.53 0.75 -4.09
C ASP A 408 20.19 0.34 -2.64
N LEU A 409 19.27 1.06 -1.98
CA LEU A 409 18.79 0.68 -0.65
C LEU A 409 17.91 -0.57 -0.72
N ASN A 410 17.32 -0.87 -1.88
CA ASN A 410 16.72 -2.17 -2.09
C ASN A 410 17.84 -3.20 -2.33
N LEU A 411 18.13 -3.97 -1.29
CA LEU A 411 19.24 -4.92 -1.29
C LEU A 411 18.95 -6.17 -2.14
N PHE A 412 17.74 -6.36 -2.64
CA PHE A 412 17.41 -7.43 -3.57
C PHE A 412 17.96 -7.13 -4.98
N SER A 413 18.86 -7.98 -5.46
CA SER A 413 19.54 -7.76 -6.75
C SER A 413 18.60 -7.78 -7.97
N GLY A 414 17.39 -8.34 -7.85
CA GLY A 414 16.41 -8.38 -8.93
C GLY A 414 15.86 -6.99 -9.32
N PHE A 415 16.00 -5.99 -8.46
CA PHE A 415 15.65 -4.59 -8.77
C PHE A 415 16.85 -3.76 -9.25
N ARG A 416 17.92 -4.43 -9.70
CA ARG A 416 19.08 -3.82 -10.39
C ARG A 416 19.13 -4.15 -11.88
N GLN A 417 18.12 -4.87 -12.36
CA GLN A 417 17.93 -5.31 -13.73
C GLN A 417 16.43 -5.30 -14.04
N PRO A 418 16.02 -5.30 -15.33
CA PRO A 418 14.61 -5.37 -15.66
C PRO A 418 14.02 -6.71 -15.18
N ALA A 419 12.70 -6.80 -15.05
CA ALA A 419 12.10 -8.07 -14.64
C ALA A 419 12.43 -9.18 -15.63
N THR A 420 12.40 -10.40 -15.13
CA THR A 420 12.42 -11.59 -15.95
C THR A 420 11.00 -12.01 -16.28
N GLY A 421 10.78 -12.49 -17.51
CA GLY A 421 9.51 -13.10 -17.89
C GLY A 421 9.22 -14.39 -17.13
N CYS A 422 7.98 -14.85 -17.19
CA CYS A 422 7.60 -16.18 -16.73
C CYS A 422 7.96 -17.23 -17.79
N ASN A 423 8.70 -18.27 -17.41
CA ASN A 423 9.00 -19.40 -18.30
C ASN A 423 7.94 -20.50 -18.22
#